data_AF-A0A814XN31-F1
#
_entry.id   AF-A0A814XN31-F1
#
_cell.length_a   1.000
_cell.length_b   1.000
_cell.length_c   1.000
_cell.angle_alpha   90.00
_cell.angle_beta   90.00
_cell.angle_gamma   90.00
#
_symmetry.space_group_name_H-M   'P 1'
#
loop_
_entity.id
_entity.type
_entity.pdbx_description
1 polymer ?
#
loop_
_entity_poly.entity_id
_entity_poly.type
_entity_poly.pdbx_seq_one_letter_code
_entity_poly.pdbx_strand_id
1 'polypeptide(L)'
;KLPTSKQQTMTQCREINIRAQLSAHLTDIGRSGLEKLCIALNIRAPIDEDHYTATDAYLLDIIQIHQQNSVDLSVKEAVQEASSINLKVSGDGSWITRGHSSAHRNADICSTTKRPKVIGVERSSKECSQCIAAQSIRKSNSEKYEIFVRIHPCEINYAVPKHRYASGLMIDIGVGLAVTLYNDGYKKLHDLFERLFNSCGYWTNHGIIALDTSKEHDRQMFFSCKRTRKVNEQQRHKIVRNNDDNSSDDEHDESDGYLYSIMSSDEDGYEPGGLD
;
A
#
# COMPACT_ATOMS: atom_id res chain seq x y z
N LYS A 1 34.15 1.00 -19.33
CA LYS A 1 33.98 0.29 -20.61
C LYS A 1 32.87 0.98 -21.38
N LEU A 2 33.18 1.58 -22.53
CA LEU A 2 32.18 2.20 -23.40
C LEU A 2 31.26 1.10 -23.98
N PRO A 3 29.93 1.32 -24.08
CA PRO A 3 29.00 0.31 -24.59
C PRO A 3 29.31 -0.01 -26.05
N THR A 4 29.43 -1.31 -26.32
CA THR A 4 30.03 -1.88 -27.55
C THR A 4 29.07 -2.02 -28.73
N SER A 5 27.80 -1.61 -28.62
CA SER A 5 26.88 -1.51 -29.77
C SER A 5 25.76 -0.48 -29.53
N LYS A 6 25.24 0.15 -30.60
CA LYS A 6 24.09 1.08 -30.53
C LYS A 6 22.85 0.46 -29.86
N GLN A 7 22.64 -0.84 -30.04
CA GLN A 7 21.54 -1.59 -29.44
C GLN A 7 21.69 -1.72 -27.91
N GLN A 8 22.92 -1.93 -27.41
CA GLN A 8 23.16 -1.98 -25.97
C GLN A 8 22.87 -0.62 -25.29
N THR A 9 23.27 0.49 -25.93
CA THR A 9 23.00 1.84 -25.41
C THR A 9 21.51 2.16 -25.38
N MET A 10 20.76 1.78 -26.43
CA MET A 10 19.30 1.94 -26.50
C MET A 10 18.57 1.22 -25.35
N THR A 11 18.97 -0.03 -25.05
CA THR A 11 18.38 -0.81 -23.95
C THR A 11 18.69 -0.20 -22.59
N GLN A 12 19.90 0.32 -22.38
CA GLN A 12 20.28 1.00 -21.13
C GLN A 12 19.51 2.29 -20.91
N CYS A 13 19.33 3.12 -21.95
CA CYS A 13 18.52 4.33 -21.84
C CYS A 13 17.06 4.02 -21.48
N ARG A 14 16.48 2.98 -22.11
CA ARG A 14 15.13 2.52 -21.77
C ARG A 14 15.03 2.09 -20.31
N GLU A 15 15.99 1.32 -19.82
CA GLU A 15 15.99 0.84 -18.43
C GLU A 15 16.07 2.00 -17.42
N ILE A 16 16.97 2.97 -17.65
CA ILE A 16 17.10 4.17 -16.81
C ILE A 16 15.78 4.93 -16.73
N ASN A 17 15.11 5.07 -17.88
CA ASN A 17 13.82 5.75 -17.95
C ASN A 17 12.74 5.03 -17.14
N ILE A 18 12.62 3.69 -17.29
CA ILE A 18 11.66 2.88 -16.52
C ILE A 18 11.93 3.02 -15.01
N ARG A 19 13.21 2.96 -14.59
CA ARG A 19 13.59 3.13 -13.17
C ARG A 19 13.24 4.51 -12.64
N ALA A 20 13.56 5.57 -13.38
CA ALA A 20 13.26 6.94 -12.99
C ALA A 20 11.76 7.16 -12.84
N GLN A 21 10.97 6.63 -13.79
CA GLN A 21 9.51 6.74 -13.80
C GLN A 21 8.86 5.93 -12.68
N LEU A 22 9.29 4.68 -12.46
CA LEU A 22 8.82 3.91 -11.30
C LEU A 22 9.14 4.63 -9.99
N SER A 23 10.35 5.19 -9.87
CA SER A 23 10.74 5.98 -8.68
C SER A 23 9.87 7.23 -8.51
N ALA A 24 9.52 7.90 -9.60
CA ALA A 24 8.65 9.07 -9.59
C ALA A 24 7.22 8.73 -9.12
N HIS A 25 6.73 7.54 -9.45
CA HIS A 25 5.45 7.03 -8.94
C HIS A 25 5.52 6.66 -7.47
N LEU A 26 6.57 5.97 -7.05
CA LEU A 26 6.78 5.57 -5.65
C LEU A 26 6.99 6.76 -4.71
N THR A 27 7.41 7.91 -5.24
CA THR A 27 7.64 9.15 -4.50
C THR A 27 6.54 10.19 -4.70
N ASP A 28 5.49 9.87 -5.46
CA ASP A 28 4.33 10.74 -5.72
C ASP A 28 4.69 12.11 -6.35
N ILE A 29 5.77 12.16 -7.14
CA ILE A 29 6.19 13.39 -7.85
C ILE A 29 5.73 13.41 -9.32
N GLY A 30 5.49 12.23 -9.90
CA GLY A 30 5.09 12.06 -11.30
C GLY A 30 6.06 12.68 -12.32
N ARG A 31 5.59 12.86 -13.56
CA ARG A 31 6.41 13.39 -14.67
C ARG A 31 6.89 14.82 -14.42
N SER A 32 6.00 15.69 -13.95
CA SER A 32 6.32 17.11 -13.74
C SER A 32 7.35 17.30 -12.63
N GLY A 33 7.29 16.49 -11.57
CA GLY A 33 8.32 16.47 -10.54
C GLY A 33 9.63 15.88 -11.03
N LEU A 34 9.58 14.80 -11.82
CA LEU A 34 10.76 14.22 -12.45
C LEU A 34 11.46 15.21 -13.41
N GLU A 35 10.69 15.99 -14.17
CA GLU A 35 11.21 17.06 -15.04
C GLU A 35 11.91 18.14 -14.24
N LYS A 36 11.31 18.62 -13.14
CA LYS A 36 11.94 19.59 -12.23
C LYS A 36 13.23 19.04 -11.63
N LEU A 37 13.26 17.76 -11.24
CA LEU A 37 14.46 17.10 -10.74
C LEU A 37 15.56 17.07 -11.81
N CYS A 38 15.23 16.70 -13.05
CA CYS A 38 16.18 16.71 -14.15
C CYS A 38 16.76 18.11 -14.41
N ILE A 39 15.91 19.14 -14.41
CA ILE A 39 16.34 20.55 -14.54
C ILE A 39 17.29 20.94 -13.41
N ALA A 40 16.95 20.62 -12.16
CA ALA A 40 17.78 20.93 -10.99
C ALA A 40 19.16 20.25 -11.03
N LEU A 41 19.23 19.05 -11.59
CA LEU A 41 20.47 18.31 -11.79
C LEU A 41 21.23 18.70 -13.07
N ASN A 42 20.72 19.67 -13.83
CA ASN A 42 21.26 20.08 -15.13
C ASN A 42 21.43 18.91 -16.11
N ILE A 43 20.47 17.97 -16.09
CA ILE A 43 20.39 16.86 -17.03
C ILE A 43 19.18 17.04 -17.95
N ARG A 44 19.21 16.40 -19.12
CA ARG A 44 18.10 16.46 -20.07
C ARG A 44 16.82 15.96 -19.40
N ALA A 45 15.72 16.66 -19.66
CA ALA A 45 14.38 16.29 -19.22
C ALA A 45 14.07 14.81 -19.58
N PRO A 46 13.22 14.14 -18.78
CA PRO A 46 12.83 12.76 -19.03
C PRO A 46 12.15 12.61 -20.39
N ILE A 47 11.86 11.36 -20.76
CA ILE A 47 11.18 10.98 -22.00
C ILE A 47 9.97 11.89 -22.29
N ASP A 48 9.69 12.10 -23.59
CA ASP A 48 8.50 12.82 -24.02
C ASP A 48 7.21 12.16 -23.52
N GLU A 49 6.11 12.89 -23.60
CA GLU A 49 4.83 12.52 -23.01
C GLU A 49 4.29 11.19 -23.51
N ASP A 50 4.44 10.93 -24.81
CA ASP A 50 3.93 9.72 -25.45
C ASP A 50 4.70 8.51 -24.94
N HIS A 51 6.03 8.59 -24.88
CA HIS A 51 6.86 7.52 -24.33
C HIS A 51 6.68 7.35 -22.82
N TYR A 52 6.46 8.43 -22.08
CA TYR A 52 6.14 8.37 -20.66
C TYR A 52 4.82 7.60 -20.45
N THR A 53 3.77 7.96 -21.19
CA THR A 53 2.47 7.29 -21.12
C THR A 53 2.54 5.83 -21.55
N ALA A 54 3.31 5.50 -22.60
CA ALA A 54 3.54 4.12 -23.01
C ALA A 54 4.30 3.31 -21.94
N THR A 55 5.24 3.95 -21.25
CA THR A 55 5.98 3.33 -20.14
C THR A 55 5.08 3.12 -18.92
N ASP A 56 4.15 4.03 -18.65
CA ASP A 56 3.13 3.88 -17.59
C ASP A 56 2.25 2.66 -17.84
N ALA A 57 1.74 2.52 -19.07
CA ALA A 57 0.93 1.36 -19.44
C ALA A 57 1.71 0.05 -19.31
N TYR A 58 2.98 0.04 -19.75
CA TYR A 58 3.88 -1.11 -19.62
C TYR A 58 4.16 -1.49 -18.15
N LEU A 59 4.45 -0.51 -17.30
CA LEU A 59 4.68 -0.72 -15.87
C LEU A 59 3.44 -1.30 -15.19
N LEU A 60 2.28 -0.70 -15.46
CA LEU A 60 1.01 -1.11 -14.87
C LEU A 60 0.67 -2.56 -15.24
N ASP A 61 0.75 -2.89 -16.53
CA ASP A 61 0.43 -4.24 -17.03
C ASP A 61 1.27 -5.32 -16.34
N ILE A 62 2.59 -5.12 -16.28
CA ILE A 62 3.48 -6.10 -15.65
C ILE A 62 3.20 -6.22 -14.15
N ILE A 63 3.02 -5.10 -13.45
CA ILE A 63 2.78 -5.10 -12.01
C ILE A 63 1.44 -5.76 -11.68
N GLN A 64 0.38 -5.47 -12.45
CA GLN A 64 -0.94 -6.08 -12.27
C GLN A 64 -0.92 -7.59 -12.53
N ILE A 65 -0.21 -8.05 -13.56
CA ILE A 65 -0.03 -9.49 -13.80
C ILE A 65 0.66 -10.16 -12.60
N HIS A 66 1.71 -9.55 -12.06
CA HIS A 66 2.40 -10.09 -10.88
C HIS A 66 1.53 -10.05 -9.61
N GLN A 67 0.77 -8.97 -9.41
CA GLN A 67 -0.18 -8.84 -8.32
C GLN A 67 -1.26 -9.93 -8.39
N GLN A 68 -1.89 -10.13 -9.56
CA GLN A 68 -2.94 -11.12 -9.74
C GLN A 68 -2.42 -12.53 -9.46
N ASN A 69 -1.25 -12.88 -10.02
CA ASN A 69 -0.62 -14.17 -9.77
C ASN A 69 -0.32 -14.37 -8.28
N SER A 70 0.15 -13.32 -7.59
CA SER A 70 0.41 -13.33 -6.15
C SER A 70 -0.87 -13.60 -5.36
N VAL A 71 -1.96 -12.88 -5.68
CA VAL A 71 -3.26 -13.07 -5.04
C VAL A 71 -3.80 -14.48 -5.28
N ASP A 72 -3.79 -14.98 -6.51
CA ASP A 72 -4.28 -16.31 -6.87
C ASP A 72 -3.53 -17.43 -6.14
N LEU A 73 -2.21 -17.33 -6.04
CA LEU A 73 -1.39 -18.27 -5.28
C LEU A 73 -1.70 -18.18 -3.78
N SER A 74 -1.85 -16.96 -3.27
CA SER A 74 -2.12 -16.73 -1.85
C SER A 74 -3.47 -17.28 -1.40
N VAL A 75 -4.49 -17.25 -2.27
CA VAL A 75 -5.80 -17.89 -2.02
C VAL A 75 -5.61 -19.40 -1.87
N LYS A 76 -4.86 -20.03 -2.77
CA LYS A 76 -4.58 -21.48 -2.71
C LYS A 76 -3.84 -21.85 -1.43
N GLU A 77 -2.82 -21.07 -1.06
CA GLU A 77 -2.07 -21.25 0.18
C GLU A 77 -2.95 -21.11 1.42
N ALA A 78 -3.82 -20.09 1.45
CA ALA A 78 -4.72 -19.85 2.57
C ALA A 78 -5.77 -20.98 2.71
N VAL A 79 -6.36 -21.45 1.61
CA VAL A 79 -7.30 -22.58 1.59
C VAL A 79 -6.61 -23.86 2.07
N GLN A 80 -5.39 -24.12 1.62
CA GLN A 80 -4.61 -25.27 2.06
C GLN A 80 -4.31 -25.21 3.56
N GLU A 81 -3.89 -24.05 4.08
CA GLU A 81 -3.59 -23.86 5.50
C GLU A 81 -4.84 -24.01 6.38
N ALA A 82 -5.99 -23.48 5.93
CA ALA A 82 -7.26 -23.58 6.64
C ALA A 82 -7.94 -24.94 6.47
N SER A 83 -7.49 -25.76 5.51
CA SER A 83 -8.17 -27.01 5.08
C SER A 83 -9.66 -26.80 4.75
N SER A 84 -10.01 -25.60 4.25
CA SER A 84 -11.39 -25.18 3.99
C SER A 84 -11.43 -24.04 2.99
N ILE A 85 -12.45 -24.03 2.14
CA ILE A 85 -12.75 -22.91 1.23
C ILE A 85 -13.45 -21.74 1.95
N ASN A 86 -14.04 -22.01 3.12
CA ASN A 86 -14.70 -20.99 3.94
C ASN A 86 -13.66 -20.29 4.81
N LEU A 87 -12.90 -19.39 4.19
CA LEU A 87 -11.89 -18.61 4.88
C LEU A 87 -12.53 -17.54 5.75
N LYS A 88 -12.03 -17.40 6.98
CA LYS A 88 -12.23 -16.19 7.76
C LYS A 88 -11.28 -15.12 7.22
N VAL A 89 -11.83 -13.94 7.00
CA VAL A 89 -11.12 -12.82 6.38
C VAL A 89 -11.21 -11.59 7.28
N SER A 90 -10.19 -10.75 7.20
CA SER A 90 -10.17 -9.40 7.75
C SER A 90 -10.06 -8.44 6.57
N GLY A 91 -10.95 -7.45 6.51
CA GLY A 91 -10.81 -6.35 5.57
C GLY A 91 -10.07 -5.20 6.23
N ASP A 92 -9.06 -4.65 5.57
CA ASP A 92 -8.47 -3.36 5.90
C ASP A 92 -8.53 -2.44 4.68
N GLY A 93 -8.23 -1.16 4.87
CA GLY A 93 -8.20 -0.23 3.76
C GLY A 93 -7.94 1.20 4.16
N SER A 94 -7.60 2.00 3.16
CA SER A 94 -7.57 3.45 3.28
C SER A 94 -9.00 3.98 3.21
N TRP A 95 -9.65 4.10 4.36
CA TRP A 95 -11.00 4.66 4.44
C TRP A 95 -10.99 6.16 4.15
N ILE A 96 -12.04 6.63 3.49
CA ILE A 96 -12.31 8.05 3.36
C ILE A 96 -12.85 8.53 4.71
N THR A 97 -11.96 8.97 5.58
CA THR A 97 -12.36 9.75 6.75
C THR A 97 -12.73 11.18 6.31
N ARG A 98 -13.80 11.74 6.88
CA ARG A 98 -14.20 13.14 6.64
C ARG A 98 -12.99 14.05 6.95
N GLY A 99 -12.62 14.91 6.01
CA GLY A 99 -11.50 15.85 6.14
C GLY A 99 -10.20 15.45 5.42
N HIS A 100 -10.10 14.23 4.87
CA HIS A 100 -8.94 13.81 4.09
C HIS A 100 -9.11 14.02 2.58
N SER A 101 -8.05 14.52 1.94
CA SER A 101 -8.04 14.99 0.55
C SER A 101 -7.91 13.90 -0.52
N SER A 102 -7.77 12.62 -0.15
CA SER A 102 -7.55 11.56 -1.16
C SER A 102 -8.81 11.31 -2.00
N ALA A 103 -8.63 11.31 -3.33
CA ALA A 103 -9.67 10.98 -4.32
C ALA A 103 -9.84 9.46 -4.52
N HIS A 104 -8.84 8.68 -4.11
CA HIS A 104 -8.78 7.24 -4.30
C HIS A 104 -8.70 6.53 -2.94
N ARG A 105 -9.25 5.32 -2.89
CA ARG A 105 -9.21 4.42 -1.75
C ARG A 105 -8.83 3.03 -2.22
N ASN A 106 -8.16 2.27 -1.37
CA ASN A 106 -7.95 0.85 -1.57
C ASN A 106 -8.50 0.11 -0.37
N ALA A 107 -9.19 -0.98 -0.63
CA ALA A 107 -9.56 -1.98 0.35
C ALA A 107 -8.82 -3.27 0.02
N ASP A 108 -8.28 -3.92 1.04
CA ASP A 108 -7.63 -5.22 0.95
C ASP A 108 -8.33 -6.21 1.86
N ILE A 109 -8.39 -7.46 1.40
CA ILE A 109 -8.96 -8.58 2.13
C ILE A 109 -7.81 -9.51 2.46
N CYS A 110 -7.55 -9.68 3.74
CA CYS A 110 -6.53 -10.56 4.28
C CYS A 110 -7.14 -11.83 4.87
N SER A 111 -6.55 -12.99 4.60
CA SER A 111 -6.88 -14.23 5.30
C SER A 111 -6.47 -14.15 6.77
N THR A 112 -7.26 -14.75 7.67
CA THR A 112 -6.93 -14.80 9.10
C THR A 112 -6.25 -16.11 9.50
N THR A 113 -5.53 -16.76 8.58
CA THR A 113 -4.78 -17.99 8.88
C THR A 113 -3.56 -17.69 9.77
N LYS A 114 -2.75 -18.70 10.15
CA LYS A 114 -1.54 -18.43 10.97
C LYS A 114 -0.51 -17.64 10.18
N ARG A 115 -0.54 -17.74 8.86
CA ARG A 115 0.24 -16.91 7.92
C ARG A 115 -0.72 -16.09 7.05
N PRO A 116 -1.19 -14.93 7.55
CA PRO A 116 -2.09 -14.06 6.80
C PRO A 116 -1.55 -13.72 5.41
N LYS A 117 -2.47 -13.67 4.45
CA LYS A 117 -2.20 -13.35 3.05
C LYS A 117 -3.26 -12.38 2.51
N VAL A 118 -2.86 -11.45 1.65
CA VAL A 118 -3.78 -10.61 0.89
C VAL A 118 -4.38 -11.45 -0.23
N ILE A 119 -5.67 -11.75 -0.12
CA ILE A 119 -6.42 -12.62 -1.03
C ILE A 119 -7.41 -11.85 -1.92
N GLY A 120 -7.51 -10.54 -1.75
CA GLY A 120 -8.31 -9.67 -2.60
C GLY A 120 -7.91 -8.22 -2.37
N VAL A 121 -7.92 -7.43 -3.44
CA VAL A 121 -7.69 -5.98 -3.36
C VAL A 121 -8.61 -5.29 -4.33
N GLU A 122 -9.22 -4.20 -3.89
CA GLU A 122 -10.10 -3.38 -4.69
C GLU A 122 -9.73 -1.91 -4.52
N ARG A 123 -9.39 -1.25 -5.63
CA ARG A 123 -9.30 0.20 -5.68
C ARG A 123 -10.67 0.76 -6.00
N SER A 124 -11.03 1.83 -5.33
CA SER A 124 -12.17 2.63 -5.72
C SER A 124 -11.84 4.12 -5.71
N SER A 125 -12.60 4.88 -6.50
CA SER A 125 -12.40 6.31 -6.67
C SER A 125 -13.66 7.08 -6.29
N LYS A 126 -13.49 8.31 -5.81
CA LYS A 126 -14.57 9.31 -5.67
C LYS A 126 -14.83 10.04 -6.99
N GLU A 127 -13.89 9.99 -7.91
CA GLU A 127 -13.86 10.80 -9.12
C GLU A 127 -13.52 9.95 -10.35
N CYS A 128 -14.28 10.13 -11.45
CA CYS A 128 -13.96 9.55 -12.75
C CYS A 128 -13.45 10.70 -13.60
N SER A 129 -12.24 10.55 -14.13
CA SER A 129 -11.66 11.53 -15.04
C SER A 129 -12.55 11.78 -16.27
N GLN A 130 -13.19 10.73 -16.81
CA GLN A 130 -14.14 10.85 -17.91
C GLN A 130 -15.39 11.62 -17.50
N CYS A 131 -15.94 11.37 -16.30
CA CYS A 131 -17.08 12.13 -15.78
C CYS A 131 -16.72 13.59 -15.50
N ILE A 132 -15.54 13.87 -14.95
CA ILE A 132 -15.05 15.23 -14.73
C ILE A 132 -14.92 15.96 -16.08
N ALA A 133 -14.28 15.32 -17.06
CA ALA A 133 -14.17 15.88 -18.41
C ALA A 133 -15.55 16.12 -19.04
N ALA A 134 -16.48 15.18 -18.88
CA ALA A 134 -17.84 15.28 -19.39
C ALA A 134 -18.66 16.42 -18.75
N GLN A 135 -18.30 16.91 -17.54
CA GLN A 135 -18.93 18.12 -16.99
C GLN A 135 -18.71 19.36 -17.87
N SER A 136 -17.58 19.43 -18.58
CA SER A 136 -17.35 20.51 -19.56
C SER A 136 -18.27 20.36 -20.79
N ILE A 137 -18.58 19.12 -21.17
CA ILE A 137 -19.50 18.78 -22.27
C ILE A 137 -20.93 19.12 -21.86
N ARG A 138 -21.31 18.87 -20.61
CA ARG A 138 -22.65 19.21 -20.07
C ARG A 138 -23.03 20.68 -20.29
N LYS A 139 -22.08 21.59 -20.16
CA LYS A 139 -22.32 23.04 -20.34
C LYS A 139 -22.33 23.48 -21.81
N SER A 140 -21.66 22.75 -22.69
CA SER A 140 -21.47 23.14 -24.10
C SER A 140 -22.39 22.39 -25.08
N ASN A 141 -22.74 21.14 -24.79
CA ASN A 141 -23.61 20.32 -25.62
C ASN A 141 -24.31 19.24 -24.77
N SER A 142 -25.57 19.50 -24.41
CA SER A 142 -26.36 18.62 -23.54
C SER A 142 -26.64 17.25 -24.16
N GLU A 143 -26.84 17.18 -25.48
CA GLU A 143 -27.14 15.92 -26.19
C GLU A 143 -25.94 14.97 -26.16
N LYS A 144 -24.73 15.48 -26.42
CA LYS A 144 -23.49 14.69 -26.30
C LYS A 144 -23.25 14.21 -24.88
N TYR A 145 -23.62 15.01 -23.88
CA TYR A 145 -23.52 14.61 -22.48
C TYR A 145 -24.49 13.47 -22.14
N GLU A 146 -25.73 13.50 -22.63
CA GLU A 146 -26.69 12.40 -22.43
C GLU A 146 -26.23 11.10 -23.10
N ILE A 147 -25.66 11.18 -24.30
CA ILE A 147 -25.06 10.01 -24.96
C ILE A 147 -23.92 9.47 -24.11
N PHE A 148 -23.02 10.32 -23.62
CA PHE A 148 -21.93 9.92 -22.73
C PHE A 148 -22.44 9.20 -21.47
N VAL A 149 -23.46 9.74 -20.79
CA VAL A 149 -24.03 9.12 -19.58
C VAL A 149 -24.62 7.73 -19.87
N ARG A 150 -25.22 7.52 -21.04
CA ARG A 150 -25.80 6.22 -21.42
C ARG A 150 -24.75 5.16 -21.76
N ILE A 151 -23.61 5.56 -22.33
CA ILE A 151 -22.56 4.63 -22.77
C ILE A 151 -21.44 4.45 -21.76
N HIS A 152 -21.31 5.33 -20.77
CA HIS A 152 -20.25 5.30 -19.78
C HIS A 152 -20.72 4.56 -18.52
N PRO A 153 -20.32 3.29 -18.31
CA PRO A 153 -20.59 2.59 -17.05
C PRO A 153 -19.72 3.21 -15.95
N CYS A 154 -20.32 4.09 -15.14
CA CYS A 154 -19.62 4.73 -14.03
C CYS A 154 -20.04 4.11 -12.68
N GLU A 155 -19.11 3.42 -12.03
CA GLU A 155 -19.35 2.74 -10.74
C GLU A 155 -18.93 3.60 -9.53
N ILE A 156 -19.02 4.94 -9.63
CA ILE A 156 -18.49 5.83 -8.59
C ILE A 156 -19.45 6.09 -7.44
N ASN A 157 -18.94 5.91 -6.22
CA ASN A 157 -19.56 6.37 -4.98
C ASN A 157 -19.31 7.87 -4.78
N TYR A 158 -20.38 8.67 -4.83
CA TYR A 158 -20.37 10.13 -4.74
C TYR A 158 -19.89 10.69 -3.39
N ALA A 159 -19.00 11.71 -3.42
CA ALA A 159 -19.21 13.09 -2.91
C ALA A 159 -17.92 13.83 -2.44
N VAL A 160 -17.82 15.11 -2.86
CA VAL A 160 -17.04 16.27 -2.32
C VAL A 160 -15.53 16.41 -2.71
N PRO A 161 -15.01 17.64 -3.02
CA PRO A 161 -13.73 17.85 -3.72
C PRO A 161 -12.53 18.40 -2.90
N LYS A 162 -11.33 18.30 -3.52
CA LYS A 162 -10.15 19.21 -3.58
C LYS A 162 -8.76 18.81 -2.97
N HIS A 163 -7.75 19.08 -3.82
CA HIS A 163 -6.34 19.51 -3.59
C HIS A 163 -5.27 18.56 -3.01
N ARG A 164 -5.17 17.33 -3.54
CA ARG A 164 -3.90 16.63 -3.84
C ARG A 164 -4.25 15.37 -4.63
N TYR A 165 -3.67 15.22 -5.82
CA TYR A 165 -4.03 14.14 -6.74
C TYR A 165 -2.87 13.17 -6.87
N ALA A 166 -2.91 12.05 -6.14
CA ALA A 166 -2.18 10.86 -6.56
C ALA A 166 -2.97 10.26 -7.73
N SER A 167 -2.29 10.02 -8.86
CA SER A 167 -2.94 9.40 -10.01
C SER A 167 -3.39 7.98 -9.66
N GLY A 168 -4.54 7.53 -10.19
CA GLY A 168 -5.00 6.15 -9.96
C GLY A 168 -3.95 5.12 -10.33
N LEU A 169 -3.18 5.41 -11.38
CA LEU A 169 -2.01 4.62 -11.81
C LEU A 169 -0.95 4.46 -10.72
N MET A 170 -0.53 5.55 -10.05
CA MET A 170 0.46 5.48 -8.96
C MET A 170 -0.01 4.57 -7.84
N ILE A 171 -1.30 4.64 -7.54
CA ILE A 171 -1.91 3.82 -6.51
C ILE A 171 -1.94 2.36 -6.93
N ASP A 172 -2.33 2.07 -8.17
CA ASP A 172 -2.34 0.70 -8.70
C ASP A 172 -0.93 0.09 -8.70
N ILE A 173 0.09 0.87 -9.09
CA ILE A 173 1.51 0.47 -9.02
C ILE A 173 1.92 0.20 -7.56
N GLY A 174 1.66 1.13 -6.65
CA GLY A 174 2.06 1.01 -5.24
C GLY A 174 1.39 -0.17 -4.55
N VAL A 175 0.08 -0.36 -4.80
CA VAL A 175 -0.70 -1.48 -4.29
C VAL A 175 -0.16 -2.81 -4.82
N GLY A 176 0.06 -2.92 -6.14
CA GLY A 176 0.57 -4.15 -6.73
C GLY A 176 1.90 -4.58 -6.12
N LEU A 177 2.83 -3.64 -5.93
CA LEU A 177 4.12 -3.90 -5.29
C LEU A 177 3.96 -4.29 -3.81
N ALA A 178 3.08 -3.61 -3.07
CA ALA A 178 2.81 -3.91 -1.67
C ALA A 178 2.22 -5.31 -1.48
N VAL A 179 1.27 -5.71 -2.34
CA VAL A 179 0.65 -7.04 -2.32
C VAL A 179 1.68 -8.12 -2.61
N THR A 180 2.45 -7.98 -3.68
CA THR A 180 3.52 -8.94 -4.02
C THR A 180 4.53 -9.06 -2.87
N LEU A 181 4.93 -7.93 -2.28
CA LEU A 181 5.87 -7.93 -1.14
C LEU A 181 5.27 -8.58 0.12
N TYR A 182 3.98 -8.35 0.39
CA TYR A 182 3.31 -8.89 1.56
C TYR A 182 3.16 -10.41 1.45
N ASN A 183 2.60 -10.87 0.34
CA ASN A 183 2.29 -12.28 0.09
C ASN A 183 3.55 -13.11 -0.11
N ASP A 184 4.45 -12.63 -0.97
CA ASP A 184 5.52 -13.46 -1.51
C ASP A 184 6.92 -13.06 -1.03
N GLY A 185 7.03 -11.89 -0.40
CA GLY A 185 8.30 -11.38 0.12
C GLY A 185 9.20 -10.73 -0.93
N TYR A 186 10.43 -10.41 -0.51
CA TYR A 186 11.36 -9.63 -1.32
C TYR A 186 11.87 -10.40 -2.54
N LYS A 187 11.92 -11.74 -2.48
CA LYS A 187 12.35 -12.58 -3.61
C LYS A 187 11.45 -12.42 -4.84
N LYS A 188 10.13 -12.34 -4.69
CA LYS A 188 9.24 -12.11 -5.85
C LYS A 188 9.25 -10.69 -6.36
N LEU A 189 9.51 -9.73 -5.48
CA LEU A 189 9.77 -8.36 -5.90
C LEU A 189 11.05 -8.28 -6.76
N HIS A 190 12.07 -9.06 -6.43
CA HIS A 190 13.27 -9.20 -7.26
C HIS A 190 12.95 -9.80 -8.64
N ASP A 191 12.21 -10.90 -8.72
CA ASP A 191 11.79 -11.50 -10.00
C ASP A 191 11.04 -10.48 -10.88
N LEU A 192 10.16 -9.67 -10.27
CA LEU A 192 9.47 -8.57 -10.95
C LEU A 192 10.44 -7.51 -11.47
N PHE A 193 11.41 -7.09 -10.67
CA PHE A 193 12.40 -6.09 -11.06
C PHE A 193 13.35 -6.60 -12.15
N GLU A 194 13.74 -7.89 -12.13
CA GLU A 194 14.51 -8.48 -13.24
C GLU A 194 13.72 -8.44 -14.54
N ARG A 195 12.41 -8.69 -14.48
CA ARG A 195 11.53 -8.58 -15.65
C ARG A 195 11.38 -7.15 -16.16
N LEU A 196 11.31 -6.17 -15.26
CA LEU A 196 11.18 -4.76 -15.61
C LEU A 196 12.48 -4.14 -16.14
N PHE A 197 13.62 -4.56 -15.59
CA PHE A 197 14.90 -3.90 -15.83
C PHE A 197 15.92 -4.74 -16.62
N ASN A 198 15.59 -5.97 -17.01
CA ASN A 198 16.52 -6.98 -17.57
C ASN A 198 17.67 -7.40 -16.64
N SER A 199 18.05 -6.58 -15.66
CA SER A 199 18.95 -6.93 -14.57
C SER A 199 18.63 -6.10 -13.33
N CYS A 200 18.64 -6.74 -12.16
CA CYS A 200 18.61 -5.98 -10.91
C CYS A 200 20.03 -5.45 -10.62
N GLY A 201 20.15 -4.14 -10.40
CA GLY A 201 21.43 -3.53 -10.06
C GLY A 201 21.97 -4.06 -8.72
N TYR A 202 23.29 -3.94 -8.52
CA TYR A 202 23.97 -4.43 -7.31
C TYR A 202 23.26 -4.01 -6.01
N TRP A 203 22.92 -2.72 -5.89
CA TRP A 203 22.26 -2.17 -4.70
C TRP A 203 20.84 -2.72 -4.49
N THR A 204 20.12 -2.98 -5.58
CA THR A 204 18.80 -3.63 -5.51
C THR A 204 18.94 -5.05 -4.97
N ASN A 205 19.88 -5.84 -5.49
CA ASN A 205 20.10 -7.21 -5.03
C ASN A 205 20.54 -7.27 -3.58
N HIS A 206 21.56 -6.47 -3.23
CA HIS A 206 22.07 -6.41 -1.87
C HIS A 206 20.99 -5.93 -0.89
N GLY A 207 20.24 -4.89 -1.25
CA GLY A 207 19.15 -4.35 -0.44
C GLY A 207 18.03 -5.36 -0.22
N ILE A 208 17.59 -6.05 -1.28
CA ILE A 208 16.55 -7.10 -1.20
C ILE A 208 17.00 -8.24 -0.28
N ILE A 209 18.24 -8.73 -0.43
CA ILE A 209 18.77 -9.80 0.42
C ILE A 209 18.84 -9.35 1.89
N ALA A 210 19.33 -8.14 2.15
CA ALA A 210 19.44 -7.59 3.50
C ALA A 210 18.06 -7.36 4.16
N LEU A 211 17.06 -6.94 3.39
CA LEU A 211 15.70 -6.74 3.89
C LEU A 211 15.00 -8.08 4.16
N ASP A 212 15.23 -9.10 3.34
CA ASP A 212 14.64 -10.43 3.53
C ASP A 212 15.19 -11.10 4.80
N THR A 213 16.50 -10.98 5.05
CA THR A 213 17.10 -11.47 6.30
C THR A 213 16.58 -10.72 7.52
N SER A 214 16.41 -9.40 7.43
CA SER A 214 15.81 -8.59 8.51
C SER A 214 14.36 -8.97 8.80
N LYS A 215 13.53 -9.13 7.76
CA LYS A 215 12.10 -9.46 7.91
C LYS A 215 11.89 -10.83 8.56
N GLU A 216 12.74 -11.80 8.22
CA GLU A 216 12.69 -13.12 8.86
C GLU A 216 13.10 -13.04 10.33
N HIS A 217 14.11 -12.24 10.66
CA HIS A 217 14.50 -11.98 12.05
C HIS A 217 13.36 -11.33 12.85
N ASP A 218 12.70 -10.31 12.31
CA ASP A 218 11.56 -9.63 12.95
C ASP A 218 10.38 -10.56 13.17
N ARG A 219 10.07 -11.41 12.19
CA ARG A 219 9.03 -12.45 12.33
C ARG A 219 9.35 -13.39 13.48
N GLN A 220 10.58 -13.89 13.57
CA GLN A 220 11.01 -14.78 14.66
C GLN A 220 10.89 -14.11 16.03
N MET A 221 11.29 -12.85 16.14
CA MET A 221 11.20 -12.07 17.37
C MET A 221 9.74 -11.81 17.79
N PHE A 222 8.87 -11.48 16.84
CA PHE A 222 7.45 -11.25 17.11
C PHE A 222 6.74 -12.53 17.60
N PHE A 223 7.03 -13.68 16.99
CA PHE A 223 6.48 -14.96 17.44
C PHE A 223 7.04 -15.37 18.81
N SER A 224 8.31 -15.11 19.09
CA SER A 224 8.91 -15.32 20.41
C SER A 224 8.19 -14.49 21.49
N CYS A 225 8.01 -13.17 21.26
CA CYS A 225 7.30 -12.29 22.19
C CYS A 225 5.84 -12.72 22.43
N LYS A 226 5.10 -13.13 21.38
CA LYS A 226 3.73 -13.65 21.54
C LYS A 226 3.69 -14.93 22.37
N ARG A 227 4.69 -15.82 22.21
CA ARG A 227 4.80 -17.04 23.01
C ARG A 227 5.05 -16.71 24.48
N THR A 228 5.96 -15.79 24.76
CA THR A 228 6.24 -15.32 26.13
C THR A 228 5.04 -14.67 26.78
N ARG A 229 4.28 -13.83 26.04
CA ARG A 229 3.04 -13.22 26.55
C ARG A 229 1.99 -14.26 26.92
N LYS A 230 1.74 -15.26 26.07
CA LYS A 230 0.81 -16.36 26.38
C LYS A 230 1.24 -17.18 27.59
N VAL A 231 2.54 -17.45 27.73
CA VAL A 231 3.08 -18.17 28.91
C VAL A 231 2.87 -17.35 30.18
N ASN A 232 3.17 -16.04 30.14
CA ASN A 232 2.96 -15.14 31.27
C ASN A 232 1.49 -14.98 31.64
N GLU A 233 0.59 -14.94 30.67
CA GLU A 233 -0.85 -14.86 30.87
C GLU A 233 -1.41 -16.15 31.51
N GLN A 234 -0.94 -17.32 31.05
CA GLN A 234 -1.27 -18.61 31.68
C GLN A 234 -0.73 -18.72 33.11
N GLN A 235 0.47 -18.21 33.37
CA GLN A 235 1.03 -18.17 34.73
C GLN A 235 0.24 -17.21 35.63
N ARG A 236 -0.17 -16.04 35.13
CA ARG A 236 -1.04 -15.11 35.87
C ARG A 236 -2.37 -15.76 36.23
N HIS A 237 -3.02 -16.44 35.28
CA HIS A 237 -4.27 -17.16 35.56
C HIS A 237 -4.10 -18.29 36.59
N LYS A 238 -2.95 -18.98 36.62
CA LYS A 238 -2.66 -19.98 37.66
C LYS A 238 -2.45 -19.36 39.03
N ILE A 239 -1.77 -18.21 39.11
CA ILE A 239 -1.55 -17.49 40.36
C ILE A 239 -2.88 -16.99 40.93
N VAL A 240 -3.76 -16.42 40.09
CA VAL A 240 -5.09 -15.96 40.50
C VAL A 240 -5.93 -17.14 41.02
N ARG A 241 -6.00 -18.26 40.30
CA ARG A 241 -6.73 -19.46 40.78
C ARG A 241 -6.21 -20.02 42.10
N ASN A 242 -4.89 -20.05 42.30
CA ASN A 242 -4.29 -20.53 43.55
C ASN A 242 -4.53 -19.58 44.74
N ASN A 243 -4.83 -18.31 44.48
CA ASN A 243 -5.21 -17.36 45.52
C ASN A 243 -6.69 -17.47 45.88
N ASP A 244 -7.56 -17.74 44.89
CA ASP A 244 -9.00 -17.96 45.11
C ASP A 244 -9.27 -19.25 45.91
N ASP A 245 -8.45 -20.30 45.75
CA ASP A 245 -8.56 -21.54 46.51
C ASP A 245 -8.02 -21.44 47.97
N ASN A 246 -7.38 -20.32 48.33
CA ASN A 246 -6.87 -20.05 49.68
C ASN A 246 -7.65 -18.96 50.43
N SER A 247 -8.68 -18.36 49.81
CA SER A 247 -9.58 -17.42 50.46
C SER A 247 -10.90 -18.11 50.82
N SER A 248 -10.86 -19.04 51.76
CA SER A 248 -12.03 -19.33 52.59
C SER A 248 -12.04 -18.32 53.75
N ASP A 249 -13.19 -17.65 53.87
CA ASP A 249 -13.61 -16.80 54.98
C ASP A 249 -12.96 -15.41 55.05
N ASP A 250 -13.63 -14.43 54.42
CA ASP A 250 -14.09 -13.23 55.13
C ASP A 250 -15.08 -12.45 54.25
N GLU A 251 -16.35 -12.46 54.68
CA GLU A 251 -17.40 -11.59 54.16
C GLU A 251 -17.08 -10.14 54.55
N HIS A 252 -16.84 -9.27 53.57
CA HIS A 252 -17.16 -7.85 53.73
C HIS A 252 -17.67 -7.23 52.43
N ASP A 253 -18.79 -6.56 52.62
CA ASP A 253 -19.56 -5.72 51.72
C ASP A 253 -18.76 -4.57 51.09
N GLU A 254 -19.36 -4.04 50.01
CA GLU A 254 -19.22 -2.70 49.45
C GLU A 254 -18.23 -2.41 48.30
N SER A 255 -18.85 -2.32 47.12
CA SER A 255 -18.94 -1.12 46.28
C SER A 255 -18.00 -1.00 45.06
N ASP A 256 -18.69 -0.83 43.93
CA ASP A 256 -18.19 -0.60 42.59
C ASP A 256 -17.24 0.59 42.46
N GLY A 257 -16.16 0.41 41.71
CA GLY A 257 -15.24 1.49 41.37
C GLY A 257 -14.30 1.16 40.21
N TYR A 258 -14.83 0.97 39.00
CA TYR A 258 -14.02 0.98 37.78
C TYR A 258 -13.58 2.42 37.47
N LEU A 259 -12.40 2.81 37.93
CA LEU A 259 -11.76 4.07 37.55
C LEU A 259 -11.02 3.88 36.21
N TYR A 260 -11.65 4.31 35.12
CA TYR A 260 -10.95 4.56 33.85
C TYR A 260 -9.97 5.73 34.06
N SER A 261 -8.67 5.44 34.11
CA SER A 261 -7.64 6.47 34.03
C SER A 261 -7.53 6.95 32.58
N ILE A 262 -8.21 8.05 32.29
CA ILE A 262 -8.02 8.85 31.09
C ILE A 262 -6.63 9.50 31.20
N MET A 263 -5.70 9.10 30.35
CA MET A 263 -4.46 9.84 30.17
C MET A 263 -4.80 11.22 29.61
N SER A 264 -4.69 12.24 30.47
CA SER A 264 -4.79 13.64 30.12
C SER A 264 -3.69 13.98 29.12
N SER A 265 -4.10 14.57 28.01
CA SER A 265 -3.26 15.29 27.06
C SER A 265 -2.75 16.56 27.73
N ASP A 266 -1.44 16.63 27.98
CA ASP A 266 -0.79 17.89 28.27
C ASP A 266 -0.60 18.65 26.94
N GLU A 267 -1.36 19.74 26.83
CA GLU A 267 -1.23 20.81 25.87
C GLU A 267 0.01 21.63 26.22
N ASP A 268 1.11 21.44 25.50
CA ASP A 268 2.21 22.41 25.52
C ASP A 268 1.89 23.56 24.57
N GLY A 269 1.60 24.71 25.19
CA GLY A 269 1.29 25.97 24.55
C GLY A 269 2.44 26.50 23.68
N TYR A 270 2.08 26.89 22.46
CA TYR A 270 2.94 27.66 21.58
C TYR A 270 2.53 29.14 21.65
N GLU A 271 3.32 29.95 22.36
CA GLU A 271 3.23 31.42 22.30
C GLU A 271 3.91 31.94 21.03
N PRO A 272 3.25 32.78 20.21
CA PRO A 272 3.90 33.49 19.12
C PRO A 272 4.55 34.76 19.65
N GLY A 273 5.89 34.77 19.73
CA GLY A 273 6.67 35.99 19.93
C GLY A 273 6.65 36.87 18.68
N GLY A 274 6.04 38.06 18.80
CA GLY A 274 6.59 39.28 18.17
C GLY A 274 7.82 39.73 18.98
N LEU A 275 8.77 40.52 18.52
CA LEU A 275 8.85 41.55 17.49
C LEU A 275 10.34 41.68 17.10
N ASP A 276 10.63 41.98 15.83
CA ASP A 276 11.43 43.13 15.36
C ASP A 276 11.69 43.02 13.84
#